data_AF-A0A015L669-F1
#
_entry.id   AF-A0A015L669-F1
#
_cell.length_a   1.000
_cell.length_b   1.000
_cell.length_c   1.000
_cell.angle_alpha   90.00
_cell.angle_beta   90.00
_cell.angle_gamma   90.00
#
_symmetry.space_group_name_H-M   'P 1'
#
loop_
_entity.id
_entity.type
_entity.pdbx_description
1 polymer ?
#
loop_
_entity_poly.entity_id
_entity_poly.type
_entity_poly.pdbx_seq_one_letter_code
_entity_poly.pdbx_strand_id
1 'polypeptide(L)'
;MDLNERPPTYYGNCLDCKTQRTTISWCKNCEIAFLKENFPNWTSGSSIIDEFIRYTQLNATKSMDYLEWIDFDKFDLVKNINKRGAFSSIYSAIWLEGPRWNLDEEAEVWTRNGPIKVILKRLDNSQYMSQEFVNQVSFFVINKQCTSD
;
A
#
# COMPACT_ATOMS: atom_id res chain seq x y z
N MET A 1 -27.43 -27.05 2.27
CA MET A 1 -26.59 -26.28 3.19
C MET A 1 -25.18 -26.42 2.69
N ASP A 2 -24.68 -25.39 2.01
CA ASP A 2 -23.34 -25.40 1.43
C ASP A 2 -22.31 -25.29 2.57
N LEU A 3 -21.35 -26.21 2.63
CA LEU A 3 -20.35 -26.31 3.70
C LEU A 3 -19.12 -25.41 3.45
N ASN A 4 -19.16 -24.56 2.43
CA ASN A 4 -18.05 -23.72 2.00
C ASN A 4 -18.14 -22.25 2.42
N GLU A 5 -19.20 -21.82 3.10
CA GLU A 5 -19.26 -20.47 3.65
C GLU A 5 -18.69 -20.47 5.07
N ARG A 6 -17.43 -20.02 5.21
CA ARG A 6 -16.92 -19.61 6.53
C ARG A 6 -17.91 -18.60 7.12
N PRO A 7 -18.36 -18.77 8.38
CA PRO A 7 -19.30 -17.84 8.98
C PRO A 7 -18.74 -16.42 8.88
N PRO A 8 -19.59 -15.41 8.58
CA PRO A 8 -19.13 -14.03 8.50
C PRO A 8 -18.44 -13.67 9.82
N THR A 9 -17.15 -13.37 9.73
CA THR A 9 -16.37 -12.97 10.89
C THR A 9 -16.87 -11.59 11.31
N TYR A 10 -17.49 -11.51 12.49
CA TYR A 10 -18.03 -10.27 13.02
C TYR A 10 -16.90 -9.47 13.69
N TYR A 11 -16.41 -8.44 13.00
CA TYR A 11 -15.34 -7.56 13.49
C TYR A 11 -15.84 -6.32 14.24
N GLY A 12 -17.13 -6.29 14.60
CA GLY A 12 -17.78 -5.13 15.19
C GLY A 12 -18.04 -3.99 14.20
N ASN A 13 -18.61 -2.91 14.72
CA ASN A 13 -18.89 -1.69 13.95
C ASN A 13 -17.76 -0.67 14.15
N CYS A 14 -17.51 0.13 13.12
CA CYS A 14 -16.57 1.24 13.19
C CYS A 14 -17.06 2.32 14.17
N LEU A 15 -16.17 2.84 15.01
CA LEU A 15 -16.49 3.89 15.96
C LEU A 15 -16.91 5.20 15.27
N ASP A 16 -16.36 5.51 14.09
CA ASP A 16 -16.64 6.77 13.39
C ASP A 16 -17.95 6.71 12.59
N CYS A 17 -18.05 5.79 11.63
CA CYS A 17 -19.18 5.75 10.69
C CYS A 17 -20.28 4.75 11.06
N LYS A 18 -20.11 3.99 12.15
CA LYS A 18 -21.06 2.97 12.66
C LYS A 18 -21.36 1.81 11.71
N THR A 19 -20.74 1.71 10.54
CA THR A 19 -20.87 0.55 9.64
C THR A 19 -20.00 -0.61 10.10
N GLN A 20 -20.38 -1.85 9.73
CA GLN A 20 -19.61 -3.04 10.02
C GLN A 20 -18.18 -2.94 9.47
N ARG A 21 -17.19 -3.33 10.28
CA ARG A 21 -15.79 -3.42 9.88
C ARG A 21 -15.53 -4.64 9.00
N THR A 22 -14.57 -4.50 8.08
CA THR A 22 -14.15 -5.61 7.21
C THR A 22 -13.11 -6.49 7.89
N THR A 23 -12.30 -5.91 8.79
CA THR A 23 -11.33 -6.62 9.65
C THR A 23 -11.20 -5.92 11.00
N ILE A 24 -10.48 -6.54 11.94
CA ILE A 24 -10.06 -5.93 13.21
C ILE A 24 -9.42 -4.57 12.93
N SER A 25 -9.87 -3.54 13.65
CA SER A 25 -9.33 -2.18 13.64
C SER A 25 -9.13 -1.56 12.25
N TRP A 26 -9.99 -1.92 11.28
CA TRP A 26 -10.01 -1.30 9.96
C TRP A 26 -11.43 -1.17 9.41
N CYS A 27 -11.77 0.02 8.93
CA CYS A 27 -13.04 0.31 8.30
C CYS A 27 -12.81 0.71 6.84
N LYS A 28 -13.25 -0.14 5.90
CA LYS A 28 -13.15 0.11 4.46
C LYS A 28 -13.71 1.47 4.06
N ASN A 29 -14.88 1.82 4.58
CA ASN A 29 -15.56 3.06 4.22
C ASN A 29 -14.78 4.30 4.68
N CYS A 30 -14.31 4.30 5.94
CA CYS A 30 -13.55 5.42 6.49
C CYS A 30 -12.18 5.55 5.82
N GLU A 31 -11.47 4.44 5.61
CA GLU A 31 -10.17 4.46 4.94
C GLU A 31 -10.29 4.96 3.50
N ILE A 32 -11.28 4.47 2.73
CA ILE A 32 -11.52 4.96 1.37
C ILE A 32 -11.90 6.44 1.34
N ALA A 33 -12.71 6.91 2.29
CA ALA A 33 -13.06 8.32 2.38
C ALA A 33 -11.82 9.19 2.64
N PHE A 34 -11.01 8.82 3.63
CA PHE A 34 -9.74 9.48 3.94
C PHE A 34 -8.77 9.49 2.74
N LEU A 35 -8.63 8.35 2.05
CA LEU A 35 -7.79 8.24 0.87
C LEU A 35 -8.27 9.17 -0.26
N LYS A 36 -9.57 9.19 -0.55
CA LYS A 36 -10.17 10.07 -1.57
C LYS A 36 -9.93 11.55 -1.29
N GLU A 37 -10.02 11.97 -0.03
CA GLU A 37 -9.71 13.35 0.37
C GLU A 37 -8.25 13.72 0.12
N ASN A 38 -7.34 12.73 0.17
CA ASN A 38 -5.90 12.93 -0.03
C ASN A 38 -5.41 12.71 -1.47
N PHE A 39 -6.23 12.15 -2.38
CA PHE A 39 -5.83 11.96 -3.79
C PHE A 39 -5.37 13.23 -4.52
N PRO A 40 -5.91 14.43 -4.22
CA PRO A 40 -5.41 15.68 -4.82
C PRO A 40 -4.05 16.14 -4.27
N ASN A 41 -3.61 15.60 -3.11
CA ASN A 41 -2.42 16.08 -2.40
C ASN A 41 -1.11 15.45 -2.91
N TRP A 42 -1.19 14.46 -3.81
CA TRP A 42 -0.01 13.80 -4.35
C TRP A 42 -0.20 13.38 -5.81
N THR A 43 0.91 13.28 -6.52
CA THR A 43 1.00 12.67 -7.85
C THR A 43 2.40 12.12 -8.06
N SER A 44 2.51 11.00 -8.77
CA SER A 44 3.79 10.46 -9.22
C SER A 44 4.34 11.19 -10.45
N GLY A 45 3.57 12.12 -11.04
CA GLY A 45 3.85 12.68 -12.36
C GLY A 45 3.46 11.75 -13.52
N SER A 46 2.90 10.57 -13.23
CA SER A 46 2.37 9.62 -14.21
C SER A 46 0.93 9.25 -13.87
N SER A 47 -0.02 9.67 -14.72
CA SER A 47 -1.44 9.38 -14.51
C SER A 47 -1.73 7.88 -14.45
N ILE A 48 -0.95 7.07 -15.17
CA ILE A 48 -1.08 5.61 -15.22
C ILE A 48 -0.71 5.00 -13.86
N ILE A 49 0.37 5.47 -13.24
CA ILE A 49 0.80 4.99 -11.92
C ILE A 49 -0.16 5.48 -10.84
N ASP A 50 -0.59 6.75 -10.93
CA ASP A 50 -1.55 7.33 -9.98
C ASP A 50 -2.89 6.58 -10.00
N GLU A 51 -3.41 6.25 -11.18
CA GLU A 51 -4.64 5.47 -11.34
C GLU A 51 -4.48 4.07 -10.76
N PHE A 52 -3.35 3.39 -11.02
CA PHE A 52 -3.10 2.06 -10.48
C PHE A 52 -3.02 2.07 -8.94
N ILE A 53 -2.31 3.02 -8.34
CA ILE A 53 -2.23 3.14 -6.87
C ILE A 53 -3.62 3.39 -6.29
N ARG A 54 -4.38 4.36 -6.84
CA ARG A 54 -5.76 4.65 -6.41
C ARG A 54 -6.68 3.44 -6.58
N TYR A 55 -6.51 2.66 -7.65
CA TYR A 55 -7.26 1.42 -7.84
C TYR A 55 -7.00 0.42 -6.71
N THR A 56 -5.74 0.18 -6.32
CA THR A 56 -5.45 -0.73 -5.20
C THR A 56 -6.05 -0.22 -3.89
N GLN A 57 -5.94 1.09 -3.64
CA GLN A 57 -6.47 1.78 -2.46
C GLN A 57 -8.01 1.67 -2.33
N LEU A 58 -8.73 1.84 -3.44
CA LEU A 58 -10.20 1.75 -3.47
C LEU A 58 -10.71 0.31 -3.38
N ASN A 59 -9.91 -0.68 -3.78
CA ASN A 59 -10.30 -2.08 -3.82
C ASN A 59 -9.79 -2.92 -2.64
N ALA A 60 -8.97 -2.35 -1.75
CA ALA A 60 -8.48 -3.04 -0.57
C ALA A 60 -9.59 -3.63 0.29
N THR A 61 -9.29 -4.79 0.88
CA THR A 61 -10.16 -5.46 1.85
C THR A 61 -9.62 -5.42 3.28
N LYS A 62 -8.35 -5.02 3.44
CA LYS A 62 -7.62 -4.91 4.70
C LYS A 62 -6.61 -3.76 4.64
N SER A 63 -6.10 -3.36 5.80
CA SER A 63 -5.14 -2.27 5.95
C SER A 63 -3.81 -2.45 5.22
N MET A 64 -3.45 -3.68 4.82
CA MET A 64 -2.20 -4.01 4.13
C MET A 64 -2.39 -4.44 2.66
N ASP A 65 -3.61 -4.36 2.12
CA ASP A 65 -3.96 -4.88 0.79
C ASP A 65 -3.77 -3.85 -0.34
N TYR A 66 -3.24 -2.66 -0.06
CA TYR A 66 -3.07 -1.60 -1.07
C TYR A 66 -1.67 -1.01 -1.07
N LEU A 67 -1.33 -0.36 -2.19
CA LEU A 67 -0.10 0.41 -2.31
C LEU A 67 -0.26 1.77 -1.64
N GLU A 68 0.66 2.08 -0.74
CA GLU A 68 0.81 3.41 -0.15
C GLU A 68 1.69 4.28 -1.06
N TRP A 69 1.23 5.49 -1.35
CA TRP A 69 2.09 6.51 -1.95
C TRP A 69 2.96 7.15 -0.87
N ILE A 70 4.26 7.23 -1.10
CA ILE A 70 5.24 7.81 -0.17
C ILE A 70 6.05 8.84 -0.93
N ASP A 71 5.98 10.10 -0.50
CA ASP A 71 6.78 11.15 -1.09
C ASP A 71 8.28 10.88 -0.90
N PHE A 72 9.07 11.23 -1.92
CA PHE A 72 10.49 10.90 -1.92
C PHE A 72 11.28 11.64 -0.82
N ASP A 73 10.76 12.77 -0.34
CA ASP A 73 11.31 13.55 0.77
C ASP A 73 11.18 12.86 2.15
N LYS A 74 10.37 11.80 2.24
CA LYS A 74 10.26 10.95 3.44
C LYS A 74 11.41 9.95 3.57
N PHE A 75 12.33 9.93 2.61
CA PHE A 75 13.52 9.10 2.64
C PHE A 75 14.78 9.93 2.86
N ASP A 76 15.59 9.52 3.84
CA ASP A 76 16.89 10.10 4.13
C ASP A 76 18.02 9.09 3.86
N LEU A 77 19.26 9.58 3.76
CA LEU A 77 20.47 8.80 3.55
C LEU A 77 20.37 7.84 2.35
N VAL A 78 19.71 8.28 1.28
CA VAL A 78 19.54 7.52 0.05
C VAL A 78 20.92 7.28 -0.59
N LYS A 79 21.34 6.03 -0.67
CA LYS A 79 22.64 5.61 -1.18
C LYS A 79 22.48 4.50 -2.20
N ASN A 80 23.09 4.65 -3.38
CA ASN A 80 23.21 3.57 -4.34
C ASN A 80 24.10 2.47 -3.74
N ILE A 81 23.64 1.22 -3.72
CA ILE A 81 24.41 0.10 -3.16
C ILE A 81 25.19 -0.68 -4.22
N ASN A 82 25.36 -0.10 -5.41
CA ASN A 82 26.04 -0.68 -6.58
C ASN A 82 25.51 -2.06 -6.98
N LYS A 83 24.24 -2.37 -6.66
CA LYS A 83 23.54 -3.56 -7.12
C LYS A 83 22.54 -3.19 -8.19
N ARG A 84 22.48 -4.01 -9.24
CA ARG A 84 21.54 -3.87 -10.35
C ARG A 84 20.73 -5.14 -10.51
N GLY A 85 19.45 -4.98 -10.78
CA GLY A 85 18.62 -5.99 -11.43
C GLY A 85 18.68 -5.81 -12.94
N ALA A 86 18.01 -6.69 -13.69
CA ALA A 86 17.99 -6.62 -15.16
C ALA A 86 17.54 -5.25 -15.71
N PHE A 87 16.63 -4.56 -15.01
CA PHE A 87 16.06 -3.27 -15.42
C PHE A 87 15.92 -2.29 -14.24
N SER A 88 16.79 -2.40 -13.24
CA SER A 88 16.64 -1.61 -12.03
C SER A 88 17.95 -1.35 -11.30
N SER A 89 18.08 -0.15 -10.77
CA SER A 89 19.13 0.22 -9.82
C SER A 89 18.63 0.11 -8.38
N ILE A 90 19.46 -0.43 -7.48
CA ILE A 90 19.07 -0.66 -6.08
C ILE A 90 19.76 0.36 -5.17
N TYR A 91 18.98 0.94 -4.25
CA TYR A 91 19.42 1.90 -3.26
C TYR A 91 19.03 1.42 -1.86
N SER A 92 19.77 1.84 -0.86
CA SER A 92 19.34 1.80 0.54
C SER A 92 18.92 3.20 0.98
N ALA A 93 17.92 3.31 1.84
CA ALA A 93 17.51 4.56 2.45
C ALA A 93 17.02 4.34 3.88
N ILE A 94 16.83 5.42 4.61
CA ILE A 94 16.04 5.45 5.85
C ILE A 94 14.67 6.03 5.51
N TRP A 95 13.61 5.24 5.68
CA TRP A 95 12.24 5.77 5.64
C TRP A 95 11.93 6.38 7.01
N LEU A 96 11.80 7.70 7.05
CA LEU A 96 11.70 8.47 8.30
C LEU A 96 10.46 8.11 9.11
N GLU A 97 9.31 8.05 8.43
CA GLU A 97 8.04 7.74 9.09
C GLU A 97 7.84 6.23 9.25
N GLY A 98 8.34 5.43 8.30
CA GLY A 98 8.18 3.99 8.31
C GLY A 98 6.76 3.51 7.98
N PRO A 99 6.57 2.18 7.90
CA PRO A 99 5.29 1.60 7.54
C PRO A 99 4.27 1.69 8.68
N ARG A 100 2.99 1.78 8.30
CA ARG A 100 1.84 1.73 9.21
C ARG A 100 1.51 0.27 9.58
N TRP A 101 2.30 -0.35 10.46
CA TRP A 101 2.17 -1.78 10.81
C TRP A 101 1.86 -2.07 12.28
N ASN A 102 1.93 -1.08 13.16
CA ASN A 102 1.71 -1.28 14.60
C ASN A 102 0.29 -0.85 14.96
N LEU A 103 -0.58 -1.80 15.27
CA LEU A 103 -1.90 -1.51 15.80
C LEU A 103 -1.81 -1.24 17.31
N ASP A 104 -2.24 -0.06 17.74
CA ASP A 104 -2.62 0.19 19.12
C ASP A 104 -4.04 -0.39 19.31
N GLU A 105 -4.16 -1.49 20.05
CA GLU A 105 -5.44 -2.17 20.25
C GLU A 105 -6.40 -1.36 21.15
N GLU A 106 -5.87 -0.55 22.07
CA GLU A 106 -6.69 0.27 22.98
C GLU A 106 -7.26 1.49 22.26
N ALA A 107 -6.42 2.18 21.48
CA ALA A 107 -6.83 3.33 20.67
C ALA A 107 -7.52 2.93 19.36
N GLU A 108 -7.39 1.67 18.93
CA GLU A 108 -7.78 1.16 17.61
C GLU A 108 -7.15 1.94 16.43
N VAL A 109 -5.94 2.46 16.64
CA VAL A 109 -5.22 3.28 15.66
C VAL A 109 -3.97 2.56 15.19
N TRP A 110 -3.74 2.56 13.88
CA TRP A 110 -2.50 2.09 13.30
C TRP A 110 -1.44 3.20 13.33
N THR A 111 -0.32 2.93 13.99
CA THR A 111 0.82 3.84 14.11
C THR A 111 1.94 3.45 13.14
N ARG A 112 2.74 4.43 12.75
CA ARG A 112 3.91 4.21 11.90
C ARG A 112 5.14 3.83 12.72
N ASN A 113 5.96 2.93 12.17
CA ASN A 113 7.16 2.42 12.84
C ASN A 113 8.43 2.85 12.08
N GLY A 114 8.81 4.10 12.26
CA GLY A 114 10.04 4.69 11.71
C GLY A 114 10.88 5.37 12.79
N PRO A 115 12.12 5.73 12.48
CA PRO A 115 12.80 5.53 11.21
C PRO A 115 13.25 4.07 10.99
N ILE A 116 13.12 3.56 9.75
CA ILE A 116 13.53 2.19 9.39
C ILE A 116 14.39 2.16 8.13
N LYS A 117 15.38 1.27 8.10
CA LYS A 117 16.21 1.04 6.91
C LYS A 117 15.43 0.23 5.88
N VAL A 118 15.35 0.76 4.66
CA VAL A 118 14.63 0.16 3.54
C VAL A 118 15.53 0.01 2.32
N ILE A 119 15.07 -0.83 1.38
CA ILE A 119 15.64 -0.95 0.04
C ILE A 119 14.68 -0.29 -0.95
N LEU A 120 15.21 0.66 -1.73
CA LEU A 120 14.49 1.29 -2.82
C LEU A 120 14.97 0.68 -4.14
N LYS A 121 14.05 0.09 -4.90
CA LYS A 121 14.33 -0.43 -6.24
C LYS A 121 13.82 0.56 -7.26
N ARG A 122 14.73 1.31 -7.88
CA ARG A 122 14.40 2.25 -8.95
C ARG A 122 14.38 1.49 -10.27
N LEU A 123 13.29 1.61 -11.03
CA LEU A 123 13.23 1.11 -12.40
C LEU A 123 14.06 2.03 -13.30
N ASP A 124 14.98 1.45 -14.05
CA ASP A 124 15.76 2.21 -15.02
C ASP A 124 14.85 2.58 -16.20
N ASN A 125 15.05 3.77 -16.79
CA ASN A 125 14.26 4.25 -17.93
C ASN A 125 12.74 4.40 -17.65
N SER A 126 12.37 4.67 -16.39
CA SER A 126 10.97 4.80 -15.96
C SER A 126 10.16 5.85 -16.73
N GLN A 127 10.84 6.86 -17.31
CA GLN A 127 10.23 7.86 -18.18
C GLN A 127 9.64 7.31 -19.48
N TYR A 128 10.02 6.09 -19.87
CA TYR A 128 9.50 5.40 -21.07
C TYR A 128 8.58 4.22 -20.70
N MET A 129 8.12 4.13 -19.45
CA MET A 129 7.23 3.05 -19.03
C MET A 129 5.94 3.08 -19.84
N SER A 130 5.66 1.97 -20.54
CA SER A 130 4.41 1.78 -21.27
C SER A 130 3.27 1.36 -20.34
N GLN A 131 2.04 1.60 -20.77
CA GLN A 131 0.84 1.08 -20.12
C GLN A 131 0.90 -0.44 -19.92
N GLU A 132 1.46 -1.17 -20.91
CA GLU A 132 1.59 -2.62 -20.86
C GLU A 132 2.48 -3.08 -19.68
N PHE A 133 3.60 -2.39 -19.44
CA PHE A 133 4.46 -2.69 -18.30
C PHE A 133 3.73 -2.46 -16.97
N VAL A 134 3.01 -1.35 -16.83
CA VAL A 134 2.21 -1.08 -15.62
C VAL A 134 1.14 -2.15 -15.45
N ASN A 135 0.46 -2.57 -16.50
CA ASN A 135 -0.55 -3.64 -16.44
C ASN A 135 0.05 -4.97 -15.98
N GLN A 136 1.25 -5.33 -16.45
CA GLN A 136 1.95 -6.53 -15.99
C GLN A 136 2.29 -6.44 -14.50
N VAL A 137 2.87 -5.32 -14.05
CA VAL A 137 3.16 -5.10 -12.62
C VAL A 137 1.87 -5.16 -11.80
N SER A 138 0.80 -4.54 -12.29
CA SER A 138 -0.52 -4.54 -11.66
C SER A 138 -1.04 -5.96 -11.49
N PHE A 139 -0.92 -6.79 -12.51
CA PHE A 139 -1.28 -8.20 -12.44
C PHE A 139 -0.50 -8.93 -11.34
N PHE A 140 0.81 -8.71 -11.23
CA PHE A 140 1.60 -9.34 -10.16
C PHE A 140 1.24 -8.84 -8.76
N VAL A 141 0.99 -7.54 -8.60
CA VAL A 141 0.65 -6.95 -7.29
C VAL A 141 -0.75 -7.38 -6.84
N ILE A 142 -1.74 -7.35 -7.74
CA ILE A 142 -3.13 -7.70 -7.43
C ILE A 142 -3.28 -9.21 -7.21
N ASN A 143 -2.58 -10.06 -7.97
CA ASN A 143 -2.71 -11.52 -7.86
C ASN A 143 -1.80 -12.17 -6.82
N LYS A 144 -0.94 -11.41 -6.12
CA LYS A 144 -0.29 -11.90 -4.89
C LYS A 144 -1.22 -11.79 -3.68
N GLN A 145 -2.36 -12.47 -3.75
CA GLN A 145 -2.86 -13.15 -2.55
C GLN A 145 -1.89 -14.31 -2.31
N CYS A 146 -1.24 -14.33 -1.15
CA CYS A 146 -0.21 -15.29 -0.77
C CYS A 146 -0.54 -16.72 -1.24
N THR A 147 0.10 -17.19 -2.31
CA THR A 147 0.32 -18.62 -2.48
C THR A 147 1.50 -18.95 -1.58
N SER A 148 1.17 -19.40 -0.36
CA SER A 148 2.09 -20.18 0.45
C SER A 148 2.36 -21.49 -0.30
N ASP A 149 3.51 -21.56 -0.95
CA ASP A 149 4.19 -22.85 -1.19
C ASP A 149 4.97 -23.22 0.08
#